data_AF-A0A9W9XW39-F1
#
_entry.id   AF-A0A9W9XW39-F1
#
_cell.length_a   1.000
_cell.length_b   1.000
_cell.length_c   1.000
_cell.angle_alpha   90.00
_cell.angle_beta   90.00
_cell.angle_gamma   90.00
#
_symmetry.space_group_name_H-M   'P 1'
#
loop_
_entity.id
_entity.type
_entity.pdbx_description
1 polymer ?
#
loop_
_entity_poly.entity_id
_entity_poly.type
_entity_poly.pdbx_seq_one_letter_code
_entity_poly.pdbx_strand_id
1 'polypeptide(L)'
;MKPASEEAIIIGISGPSSSGKTTLARLLQRVFYGVHLKLKDQPLNTFIIHEDDFYFPDDQIPYTTTRSGARIQDWDTASAIDIPFLSQALHYVRKEGSLPPRLRSKEDQNGQTSSGVSEELVQELRGVVGTRLHETRKCNEKTIAFLEGFLLFAPPPSESKKEEHVLRSVHDSIDLHLFLPAAYELVKARREGRSGYVTIGAAPEPPVDTGDGEHGKTRTEVDLDAEDDRPPQNFWVDPPGYVDDVVWPRYVTDHAWLLVAEDEDGDKKGSQDMTEADLVRRVGGGTRARTDVGVEVAPGCGNAGMDVILRWAVDLILGYYLDRTSV
;
A
#
# COMPACT_ATOMS: atom_id res chain seq x y z
N MET A 1 28.78 3.25 17.24
CA MET A 1 27.67 4.21 17.35
C MET A 1 26.42 3.40 17.71
N LYS A 2 25.61 3.85 18.68
CA LYS A 2 24.28 3.26 18.85
C LYS A 2 23.49 3.55 17.55
N PRO A 3 22.72 2.60 16.99
CA PRO A 3 21.78 2.95 15.93
C PRO A 3 20.90 4.11 16.44
N ALA A 4 20.59 5.05 15.55
CA ALA A 4 19.66 6.12 15.87
C ALA A 4 18.37 5.49 16.43
N SER A 5 17.83 6.04 17.51
CA SER A 5 16.56 5.54 18.05
C SER A 5 15.46 5.79 17.01
N GLU A 6 14.86 4.73 16.51
CA GLU A 6 13.65 4.81 15.68
C GLU A 6 12.48 5.25 16.59
N GLU A 7 11.66 6.18 16.11
CA GLU A 7 10.50 6.71 16.86
C GLU A 7 9.18 6.06 16.40
N ALA A 8 9.16 5.47 15.19
CA ALA A 8 7.99 4.81 14.61
C ALA A 8 8.27 3.42 14.06
N ILE A 9 7.24 2.57 14.17
CA ILE A 9 7.10 1.32 13.42
C ILE A 9 6.16 1.57 12.24
N ILE A 10 6.51 1.08 11.05
CA ILE A 10 5.75 1.25 9.83
C ILE A 10 5.12 -0.09 9.43
N ILE A 11 3.80 -0.16 9.47
CA ILE A 11 3.02 -1.33 9.05
C ILE A 11 2.54 -1.09 7.62
N GLY A 12 2.97 -1.91 6.68
CA GLY A 12 2.58 -1.82 5.28
C GLY A 12 1.35 -2.69 5.00
N ILE A 13 0.32 -2.13 4.38
CA ILE A 13 -0.93 -2.81 4.02
C ILE A 13 -1.07 -2.72 2.51
N SER A 14 -0.79 -3.82 1.81
CA SER A 14 -0.84 -3.87 0.35
C SER A 14 -1.84 -4.90 -0.19
N GLY A 15 -2.06 -4.91 -1.50
CA GLY A 15 -3.09 -5.69 -2.17
C GLY A 15 -3.74 -4.90 -3.31
N PRO A 16 -4.57 -5.54 -4.15
CA PRO A 16 -5.15 -4.88 -5.32
C PRO A 16 -6.02 -3.71 -4.87
N SER A 17 -6.21 -2.73 -5.75
CA SER A 17 -7.15 -1.64 -5.48
C SER A 17 -8.54 -2.20 -5.18
N SER A 18 -9.29 -1.51 -4.31
CA SER A 18 -10.61 -1.96 -3.83
C SER A 18 -10.62 -3.24 -2.98
N SER A 19 -9.47 -3.76 -2.51
CA SER A 19 -9.43 -4.91 -1.58
C SER A 19 -9.85 -4.59 -0.14
N GLY A 20 -9.88 -3.31 0.25
CA GLY A 20 -10.24 -2.85 1.60
C GLY A 20 -9.07 -2.35 2.46
N LYS A 21 -7.89 -2.10 1.86
CA LYS A 21 -6.68 -1.59 2.54
C LYS A 21 -6.94 -0.34 3.38
N THR A 22 -7.46 0.72 2.77
CA THR A 22 -7.80 1.98 3.44
C THR A 22 -8.79 1.78 4.58
N THR A 23 -9.79 0.89 4.40
CA THR A 23 -10.75 0.53 5.45
C THR A 23 -10.05 -0.13 6.65
N LEU A 24 -9.17 -1.10 6.39
CA LEU A 24 -8.39 -1.76 7.44
C LEU A 24 -7.46 -0.77 8.14
N ALA A 25 -6.73 0.07 7.41
CA ALA A 25 -5.83 1.09 7.97
C ALA A 25 -6.57 2.04 8.93
N ARG A 26 -7.76 2.52 8.53
CA ARG A 26 -8.62 3.38 9.38
C ARG A 26 -9.13 2.65 10.62
N LEU A 27 -9.52 1.38 10.51
CA LEU A 27 -9.94 0.58 11.66
C LEU A 27 -8.76 0.33 12.63
N LEU A 28 -7.59 -0.01 12.11
CA LEU A 28 -6.37 -0.20 12.91
C LEU A 28 -5.99 1.09 13.63
N GLN A 29 -6.00 2.23 12.94
CA GLN A 29 -5.78 3.53 13.58
C GLN A 29 -6.75 3.74 14.75
N ARG A 30 -8.06 3.46 14.59
CA ARG A 30 -9.05 3.58 15.67
C ARG A 30 -8.79 2.64 16.85
N VAL A 31 -8.30 1.43 16.59
CA VAL A 31 -7.97 0.44 17.63
C VAL A 31 -6.74 0.88 18.42
N PHE A 32 -5.67 1.35 17.76
CA PHE A 32 -4.37 1.62 18.39
C PHE A 32 -4.21 3.07 18.90
N TYR A 33 -4.87 4.04 18.27
CA TYR A 33 -4.70 5.46 18.57
C TYR A 33 -4.98 5.79 20.03
N GLY A 34 -4.07 6.45 20.74
CA GLY A 34 -4.34 6.93 22.10
C GLY A 34 -4.33 5.84 23.18
N VAL A 35 -3.93 4.61 22.85
CA VAL A 35 -3.72 3.56 23.86
C VAL A 35 -2.54 3.94 24.76
N HIS A 36 -2.70 3.86 26.08
CA HIS A 36 -1.69 4.32 27.04
C HIS A 36 -0.59 3.28 27.25
N LEU A 37 0.67 3.71 27.12
CA LEU A 37 1.84 2.90 27.38
C LEU A 37 2.31 3.10 28.84
N LYS A 38 2.51 1.99 29.58
CA LYS A 38 2.80 2.01 31.02
C LYS A 38 4.08 2.76 31.43
N LEU A 39 5.07 2.82 30.54
CA LEU A 39 6.40 3.34 30.86
C LEU A 39 6.50 4.86 30.95
N LYS A 40 5.58 5.62 30.33
CA LYS A 40 5.74 7.08 30.14
C LYS A 40 4.48 7.90 30.36
N ASP A 41 3.33 7.29 30.66
CA ASP A 41 2.03 7.99 30.69
C ASP A 41 1.75 8.73 29.35
N GLN A 42 2.32 8.20 28.26
CA GLN A 42 2.20 8.77 26.92
C GLN A 42 1.30 7.87 26.06
N PRO A 43 0.30 8.45 25.37
CA PRO A 43 -0.52 7.73 24.43
C PRO A 43 0.29 7.33 23.19
N LEU A 44 -0.01 6.15 22.64
CA LEU A 44 0.49 5.73 21.34
C LEU A 44 -0.04 6.67 20.24
N ASN A 45 0.88 7.21 19.45
CA ASN A 45 0.55 8.01 18.29
C ASN A 45 0.33 7.10 17.06
N THR A 46 -0.67 7.41 16.23
CA THR A 46 -0.92 6.64 15.02
C THR A 46 -1.43 7.52 13.89
N PHE A 47 -0.95 7.30 12.68
CA PHE A 47 -1.45 7.95 11.47
C PHE A 47 -1.34 7.02 10.27
N ILE A 48 -2.02 7.40 9.20
CA ILE A 48 -2.06 6.66 7.94
C ILE A 48 -1.24 7.42 6.91
N ILE A 49 -0.50 6.69 6.09
CA ILE A 49 0.21 7.19 4.92
C ILE A 49 -0.44 6.52 3.71
N HIS A 50 -1.03 7.31 2.83
CA HIS A 50 -1.66 6.80 1.61
C HIS A 50 -0.65 6.89 0.46
N GLU A 51 -0.39 5.77 -0.24
CA GLU A 51 0.45 5.76 -1.45
C GLU A 51 -0.06 6.76 -2.50
N ASP A 52 -1.39 6.93 -2.59
CA ASP A 52 -2.05 7.85 -3.51
C ASP A 52 -1.64 9.33 -3.29
N ASP A 53 -1.13 9.70 -2.11
CA ASP A 53 -0.62 11.06 -1.85
C ASP A 53 0.69 11.35 -2.61
N PHE A 54 1.33 10.29 -3.14
CA PHE A 54 2.61 10.30 -3.85
C PHE A 54 2.46 10.12 -5.38
N TYR A 55 1.25 10.14 -5.93
CA TYR A 55 1.08 10.23 -7.38
C TYR A 55 1.74 11.50 -7.94
N PHE A 56 2.34 11.37 -9.12
CA PHE A 56 2.69 12.54 -9.93
C PHE A 56 1.41 13.31 -10.32
N PRO A 57 1.54 14.60 -10.66
CA PRO A 57 0.39 15.37 -11.15
C PRO A 57 -0.23 14.78 -12.42
N ASP A 58 -1.50 15.09 -12.67
CA ASP A 58 -2.33 14.57 -13.77
C ASP A 58 -1.66 14.64 -15.16
N ASP A 59 -0.87 15.68 -15.44
CA ASP A 59 -0.14 15.88 -16.70
C ASP A 59 1.14 15.05 -16.82
N GLN A 60 1.58 14.43 -15.74
CA GLN A 60 2.78 13.60 -15.64
C GLN A 60 2.49 12.11 -15.46
N ILE A 61 1.21 11.72 -15.37
CA ILE A 61 0.82 10.31 -15.34
C ILE A 61 1.15 9.68 -16.69
N PRO A 62 1.87 8.53 -16.71
CA PRO A 62 2.27 7.87 -17.94
C PRO A 62 1.06 7.38 -18.74
N TYR A 63 1.25 7.17 -20.03
CA TYR A 63 0.24 6.56 -20.89
C TYR A 63 0.58 5.11 -21.21
N THR A 64 -0.46 4.28 -21.31
CA THR A 64 -0.40 2.92 -21.86
C THR A 64 -1.36 2.79 -23.04
N THR A 65 -1.29 1.66 -23.74
CA THR A 65 -2.18 1.32 -24.85
C THR A 65 -3.03 0.11 -24.47
N THR A 66 -4.35 0.27 -24.48
CA THR A 66 -5.30 -0.83 -24.22
C THR A 66 -5.23 -1.90 -25.31
N ARG A 67 -5.84 -3.07 -25.07
CA ARG A 67 -5.93 -4.14 -26.08
C ARG A 67 -6.62 -3.71 -27.37
N SER A 68 -7.50 -2.72 -27.29
CA SER A 68 -8.20 -2.14 -28.45
C SER A 68 -7.35 -1.16 -29.26
N GLY A 69 -6.14 -0.81 -28.79
CA GLY A 69 -5.27 0.19 -29.40
C GLY A 69 -5.51 1.62 -28.91
N ALA A 70 -6.47 1.85 -28.01
CA ALA A 70 -6.71 3.18 -27.44
C ALA A 70 -5.60 3.54 -26.44
N ARG A 71 -5.07 4.77 -26.54
CA ARG A 71 -4.13 5.34 -25.56
C ARG A 71 -4.89 5.88 -24.35
N ILE A 72 -4.38 5.58 -23.16
CA ILE A 72 -5.01 5.93 -21.88
C ILE A 72 -3.95 6.20 -20.81
N GLN A 73 -4.24 7.07 -19.84
CA GLN A 73 -3.37 7.26 -18.69
C GLN A 73 -3.35 6.01 -17.80
N ASP A 74 -2.16 5.62 -17.37
CA ASP A 74 -1.90 4.45 -16.53
C ASP A 74 -1.58 4.92 -15.12
N TRP A 75 -2.59 4.92 -14.26
CA TRP A 75 -2.46 5.24 -12.84
C TRP A 75 -1.99 4.04 -12.03
N ASP A 76 -2.13 2.81 -12.54
CA ASP A 76 -1.89 1.59 -11.76
C ASP A 76 -0.49 1.01 -12.03
N THR A 77 0.52 1.89 -12.15
CA THR A 77 1.91 1.53 -12.42
C THR A 77 2.87 2.26 -11.48
N ALA A 78 3.98 1.62 -11.12
CA ALA A 78 5.06 2.22 -10.32
C ALA A 78 5.56 3.56 -10.90
N SER A 79 5.52 3.73 -12.22
CA SER A 79 5.96 4.97 -12.88
C SER A 79 5.03 6.16 -12.66
N ALA A 80 3.80 5.94 -12.19
CA ALA A 80 2.86 7.00 -11.83
C ALA A 80 3.14 7.56 -10.42
N ILE A 81 3.94 6.86 -9.61
CA ILE A 81 4.19 7.20 -8.20
C ILE A 81 5.60 7.79 -8.04
N ASP A 82 5.72 8.85 -7.25
CA ASP A 82 7.00 9.41 -6.82
C ASP A 82 7.61 8.54 -5.69
N ILE A 83 8.11 7.37 -6.08
CA ILE A 83 8.77 6.41 -5.19
C ILE A 83 9.96 7.02 -4.43
N PRO A 84 10.83 7.87 -5.05
CA PRO A 84 11.87 8.58 -4.32
C PRO A 84 11.32 9.48 -3.20
N PHE A 85 10.22 10.20 -3.43
CA PHE A 85 9.59 11.00 -2.38
C PHE A 85 8.96 10.12 -1.30
N LEU A 86 8.24 9.06 -1.67
CA LEU A 86 7.66 8.09 -0.74
C LEU A 86 8.75 7.49 0.17
N SER A 87 9.86 7.02 -0.39
CA SER A 87 10.96 6.45 0.38
C SER A 87 11.56 7.45 1.38
N GLN A 88 11.74 8.72 0.99
CA GLN A 88 12.26 9.77 1.88
C GLN A 88 11.27 10.15 2.97
N ALA A 89 9.97 10.19 2.65
CA ALA A 89 8.92 10.42 3.65
C ALA A 89 8.89 9.29 4.69
N LEU A 90 9.04 8.02 4.29
CA LEU A 90 9.11 6.89 5.22
C LEU A 90 10.37 6.94 6.11
N HIS A 91 11.51 7.35 5.55
CA HIS A 91 12.72 7.57 6.34
C HIS A 91 12.52 8.67 7.40
N TYR A 92 11.88 9.77 7.03
CA TYR A 92 11.52 10.84 7.96
C TYR A 92 10.57 10.33 9.06
N VAL A 93 9.51 9.62 8.69
CA VAL A 93 8.53 9.05 9.63
C VAL A 93 9.19 8.14 10.65
N ARG A 94 10.09 7.25 10.22
CA ARG A 94 10.83 6.35 11.11
C ARG A 94 11.68 7.12 12.12
N LYS A 95 12.32 8.21 11.68
CA LYS A 95 13.21 9.03 12.49
C LYS A 95 12.48 9.97 13.45
N GLU A 96 11.44 10.66 12.96
CA GLU A 96 10.77 11.75 13.68
C GLU A 96 9.44 11.32 14.31
N GLY A 97 8.91 10.15 13.95
CA GLY A 97 7.65 9.65 14.47
C GLY A 97 6.41 10.46 14.03
N SER A 98 6.55 11.27 12.97
CA SER A 98 5.53 12.17 12.43
C SER A 98 5.65 12.28 10.90
N LEU A 99 4.60 12.78 10.23
CA LEU A 99 4.65 13.05 8.79
C LEU A 99 5.57 14.25 8.49
N PRO A 100 6.28 14.25 7.34
CA PRO A 100 7.00 15.44 6.91
C PRO A 100 6.02 16.61 6.69
N PRO A 101 6.38 17.86 7.04
CA PRO A 101 5.48 19.01 6.96
C PRO A 101 4.83 19.22 5.59
N ARG A 102 5.55 18.86 4.53
CA ARG A 102 5.10 18.94 3.13
C ARG A 102 3.95 17.97 2.79
N LEU A 103 3.81 16.85 3.50
CA LEU A 103 2.81 15.84 3.16
C LEU A 103 1.45 16.16 3.78
N ARG A 104 0.51 16.58 2.94
CA ARG A 104 -0.92 16.68 3.28
C ARG A 104 -1.71 15.60 2.58
N SER A 105 -2.50 14.84 3.33
CA SER A 105 -3.30 13.76 2.75
C SER A 105 -4.51 14.28 2.00
N LYS A 106 -4.71 13.76 0.79
CA LYS A 106 -5.88 13.98 -0.06
C LYS A 106 -6.88 12.85 0.07
N GLU A 107 -6.41 11.63 0.32
CA GLU A 107 -7.26 10.44 0.48
C GLU A 107 -8.21 10.56 1.69
N ASP A 108 -7.81 11.30 2.72
CA ASP A 108 -8.69 11.65 3.84
C ASP A 108 -9.92 12.47 3.44
N GLN A 109 -9.93 13.05 2.23
CA GLN A 109 -11.04 13.82 1.67
C GLN A 109 -12.03 12.94 0.91
N ASN A 110 -11.66 11.70 0.56
CA ASN A 110 -12.58 10.74 -0.06
C ASN A 110 -13.63 10.27 0.96
N GLY A 111 -14.88 10.16 0.50
CA GLY A 111 -16.03 9.85 1.35
C GLY A 111 -15.87 8.52 2.11
N GLN A 112 -16.14 8.52 3.42
CA GLN A 112 -16.04 7.32 4.24
C GLN A 112 -17.21 6.37 3.95
N THR A 113 -16.94 5.21 3.37
CA THR A 113 -17.91 4.11 3.28
C THR A 113 -17.96 3.33 4.60
N SER A 114 -19.13 2.82 4.98
CA SER A 114 -19.28 1.95 6.15
C SER A 114 -18.30 0.76 6.07
N SER A 115 -17.54 0.53 7.15
CA SER A 115 -16.55 -0.55 7.19
C SER A 115 -17.16 -1.95 7.33
N GLY A 116 -18.45 -2.05 7.64
CA GLY A 116 -19.13 -3.31 7.96
C GLY A 116 -18.71 -3.93 9.30
N VAL A 117 -17.82 -3.27 10.05
CA VAL A 117 -17.35 -3.70 11.37
C VAL A 117 -18.13 -2.95 12.46
N SER A 118 -18.64 -3.68 13.45
CA SER A 118 -19.41 -3.09 14.53
C SER A 118 -18.53 -2.26 15.49
N GLU A 119 -19.12 -1.24 16.13
CA GLU A 119 -18.39 -0.41 17.09
C GLU A 119 -17.94 -1.23 18.30
N GLU A 120 -18.76 -2.19 18.71
CA GLU A 120 -18.48 -3.09 19.83
C GLU A 120 -17.20 -3.88 19.59
N LEU A 121 -16.97 -4.36 18.36
CA LEU A 121 -15.73 -5.06 18.00
C LEU A 121 -14.51 -4.13 18.05
N VAL A 122 -14.63 -2.89 17.56
CA VAL A 122 -13.53 -1.92 17.62
C VAL A 122 -13.16 -1.63 19.09
N GLN A 123 -14.16 -1.45 19.96
CA GLN A 123 -13.92 -1.20 21.39
C GLN A 123 -13.36 -2.44 22.11
N GLU A 124 -13.83 -3.65 21.77
CA GLU A 124 -13.29 -4.92 22.26
C GLU A 124 -11.79 -5.02 21.96
N LEU A 125 -11.40 -4.86 20.69
CA LEU A 125 -10.01 -4.96 20.25
C LEU A 125 -9.13 -3.86 20.86
N ARG A 126 -9.66 -2.64 20.97
CA ARG A 126 -8.98 -1.55 21.67
C ARG A 126 -8.70 -1.90 23.14
N GLY A 127 -9.63 -2.55 23.83
CA GLY A 127 -9.45 -3.04 25.21
C GLY A 127 -8.36 -4.12 25.31
N VAL A 128 -8.32 -5.04 24.35
CA VAL A 128 -7.28 -6.08 24.25
C VAL A 128 -5.91 -5.44 24.06
N VAL A 129 -5.76 -4.55 23.07
CA VAL A 129 -4.52 -3.82 22.79
C VAL A 129 -4.07 -3.02 24.01
N GLY A 130 -4.98 -2.29 24.65
CA GLY A 130 -4.69 -1.51 25.86
C GLY A 130 -4.17 -2.35 27.02
N THR A 131 -4.80 -3.49 27.28
CA THR A 131 -4.37 -4.40 28.35
C THR A 131 -2.97 -4.95 28.08
N ARG A 132 -2.73 -5.41 26.85
CA ARG A 132 -1.48 -6.08 26.45
C ARG A 132 -0.30 -5.12 26.37
N LEU A 133 -0.50 -3.93 25.81
CA LEU A 133 0.54 -2.91 25.75
C LEU A 133 0.85 -2.31 27.13
N HIS A 134 -0.15 -2.20 28.03
CA HIS A 134 0.09 -1.75 29.39
C HIS A 134 0.94 -2.75 30.21
N GLU A 135 0.89 -4.05 29.93
CA GLU A 135 1.70 -5.04 30.67
C GLU A 135 3.20 -4.98 30.32
N THR A 136 3.56 -4.28 29.23
CA THR A 136 4.90 -4.29 28.66
C THR A 136 5.85 -3.31 29.36
N ARG A 137 7.10 -3.74 29.60
CA ARG A 137 8.12 -3.01 30.39
C ARG A 137 9.26 -2.38 29.60
N LYS A 138 9.27 -2.56 28.28
CA LYS A 138 10.23 -1.98 27.34
C LYS A 138 9.37 -1.44 26.20
N CYS A 139 9.45 -0.17 25.86
CA CYS A 139 8.66 0.40 24.78
C CYS A 139 9.42 1.63 24.30
N ASN A 140 10.11 1.49 23.18
CA ASN A 140 10.99 2.56 22.69
C ASN A 140 10.25 3.44 21.68
N GLU A 141 9.49 2.82 20.78
CA GLU A 141 8.77 3.46 19.68
C GLU A 141 7.39 3.94 20.15
N LYS A 142 7.07 5.20 19.88
CA LYS A 142 5.83 5.85 20.35
C LYS A 142 4.77 5.96 19.26
N THR A 143 5.15 5.63 18.03
CA THR A 143 4.32 5.83 16.84
C THR A 143 4.15 4.52 16.09
N ILE A 144 2.93 4.24 15.64
CA ILE A 144 2.66 3.25 14.58
C ILE A 144 2.12 4.00 13.36
N ALA A 145 2.84 3.95 12.25
CA ALA A 145 2.38 4.47 10.97
C ALA A 145 1.81 3.33 10.12
N PHE A 146 0.61 3.50 9.60
CA PHE A 146 -0.01 2.55 8.68
C PHE A 146 0.17 3.06 7.24
N LEU A 147 1.13 2.47 6.51
CA LEU A 147 1.32 2.74 5.09
C LEU A 147 0.40 1.85 4.29
N GLU A 148 -0.46 2.41 3.44
CA GLU A 148 -1.39 1.63 2.62
C GLU A 148 -1.30 2.05 1.15
N GLY A 149 -1.34 1.05 0.27
CA GLY A 149 -1.06 1.24 -1.15
C GLY A 149 -1.21 -0.04 -1.95
N PHE A 150 -1.46 0.07 -3.25
CA PHE A 150 -1.61 -1.10 -4.11
C PHE A 150 -0.28 -1.74 -4.50
N LEU A 151 0.85 -1.03 -4.38
CA LEU A 151 2.14 -1.51 -4.86
C LEU A 151 3.30 -1.16 -3.91
N LEU A 152 3.36 -1.82 -2.76
CA LEU A 152 4.33 -1.48 -1.70
C LEU A 152 5.51 -2.45 -1.55
N PHE A 153 5.40 -3.67 -2.07
CA PHE A 153 6.32 -4.77 -1.70
C PHE A 153 7.24 -5.18 -2.86
N ALA A 154 8.50 -5.51 -2.53
CA ALA A 154 9.49 -6.01 -3.48
C ALA A 154 9.76 -7.52 -3.28
N PRO A 155 10.05 -8.27 -4.36
CA PRO A 155 10.45 -9.69 -4.28
C PRO A 155 11.71 -9.85 -3.43
N PRO A 156 11.98 -11.00 -2.77
CA PRO A 156 13.21 -11.19 -2.00
C PRO A 156 14.49 -10.81 -2.78
N PRO A 157 15.54 -10.27 -2.14
CA PRO A 157 16.78 -9.91 -2.83
C PRO A 157 17.43 -11.07 -3.60
N SER A 158 17.26 -12.30 -3.12
CA SER A 158 17.71 -13.52 -3.80
C SER A 158 17.01 -13.82 -5.13
N GLU A 159 15.79 -13.28 -5.31
CA GLU A 159 14.97 -13.43 -6.51
C GLU A 159 15.01 -12.16 -7.39
N SER A 160 15.59 -11.07 -6.89
CA SER A 160 15.78 -9.82 -7.62
C SER A 160 16.88 -9.98 -8.67
N LYS A 161 16.68 -9.41 -9.87
CA LYS A 161 17.70 -9.40 -10.93
C LYS A 161 18.90 -8.52 -10.51
N LYS A 162 19.94 -8.43 -11.35
CA LYS A 162 21.19 -7.67 -11.06
C LYS A 162 20.96 -6.21 -10.62
N GLU A 163 19.80 -5.64 -10.95
CA GLU A 163 19.39 -4.30 -10.54
C GLU A 163 18.37 -4.39 -9.41
N GLU A 164 18.49 -3.46 -8.47
CA GLU A 164 17.61 -3.34 -7.32
C GLU A 164 16.18 -3.05 -7.76
N HIS A 165 15.21 -3.78 -7.20
CA HIS A 165 13.79 -3.59 -7.52
C HIS A 165 13.34 -2.16 -7.16
N VAL A 166 12.53 -1.52 -8.01
CA VAL A 166 12.12 -0.11 -7.82
C VAL A 166 11.47 0.17 -6.45
N LEU A 167 10.75 -0.82 -5.91
CA LEU A 167 10.09 -0.74 -4.59
C LEU A 167 10.98 -1.16 -3.41
N ARG A 168 12.23 -1.55 -3.63
CA ARG A 168 13.11 -2.09 -2.56
C ARG A 168 13.23 -1.11 -1.39
N SER A 169 13.48 0.16 -1.68
CA SER A 169 13.64 1.19 -0.65
C SER A 169 12.36 1.42 0.18
N VAL A 170 11.18 1.27 -0.43
CA VAL A 170 9.88 1.33 0.25
C VAL A 170 9.66 0.06 1.07
N HIS A 171 9.87 -1.11 0.48
CA HIS A 171 9.72 -2.40 1.15
C HIS A 171 10.61 -2.52 2.40
N ASP A 172 11.87 -2.11 2.32
CA ASP A 172 12.82 -2.16 3.45
C ASP A 172 12.51 -1.09 4.52
N SER A 173 11.68 -0.10 4.18
CA SER A 173 11.15 0.87 5.13
C SER A 173 9.90 0.37 5.88
N ILE A 174 9.39 -0.81 5.56
CA ILE A 174 8.22 -1.42 6.21
C ILE A 174 8.70 -2.50 7.20
N ASP A 175 8.16 -2.44 8.41
CA ASP A 175 8.52 -3.33 9.52
C ASP A 175 7.67 -4.62 9.54
N LEU A 176 6.41 -4.51 9.11
CA LEU A 176 5.48 -5.63 8.98
C LEU A 176 4.65 -5.46 7.69
N HIS A 177 4.73 -6.46 6.80
CA HIS A 177 4.09 -6.45 5.48
C HIS A 177 2.80 -7.27 5.51
N LEU A 178 1.65 -6.60 5.55
CA LEU A 178 0.31 -7.20 5.48
C LEU A 178 -0.21 -7.15 4.03
N PHE A 179 -0.68 -8.28 3.52
CA PHE A 179 -1.25 -8.37 2.17
C PHE A 179 -2.71 -8.80 2.19
N LEU A 180 -3.58 -8.00 1.56
CA LEU A 180 -5.02 -8.25 1.45
C LEU A 180 -5.34 -8.71 0.01
N PRO A 181 -5.38 -10.03 -0.26
CA PRO A 181 -5.83 -10.52 -1.56
C PRO A 181 -7.31 -10.19 -1.77
N ALA A 182 -7.73 -10.03 -3.03
CA ALA A 182 -9.13 -9.90 -3.39
C ALA A 182 -9.36 -10.48 -4.79
N ALA A 183 -10.53 -11.10 -4.97
CA ALA A 183 -10.90 -11.69 -6.24
C ALA A 183 -11.10 -10.62 -7.32
N TYR A 184 -10.68 -10.91 -8.55
CA TYR A 184 -10.89 -10.06 -9.73
C TYR A 184 -12.30 -9.47 -9.82
N GLU A 185 -13.34 -10.31 -9.71
CA GLU A 185 -14.74 -9.88 -9.82
C GLU A 185 -15.13 -8.85 -8.76
N LEU A 186 -14.59 -9.00 -7.54
CA LEU A 186 -14.81 -8.05 -6.45
C LEU A 186 -14.10 -6.72 -6.72
N VAL A 187 -12.84 -6.79 -7.18
CA VAL A 187 -12.04 -5.62 -7.54
C VAL A 187 -12.73 -4.83 -8.64
N LYS A 188 -13.18 -5.53 -9.70
CA LYS A 188 -13.90 -4.95 -10.83
C LYS A 188 -15.20 -4.28 -10.40
N ALA A 189 -16.09 -5.03 -9.76
CA ALA A 189 -17.39 -4.49 -9.33
C ALA A 189 -17.24 -3.26 -8.43
N ARG A 190 -16.28 -3.27 -7.49
CA ARG A 190 -16.04 -2.14 -6.60
C ARG A 190 -15.41 -0.95 -7.32
N ARG A 191 -14.46 -1.20 -8.24
CA ARG A 191 -13.74 -0.12 -8.91
C ARG A 191 -14.61 0.57 -9.96
N GLU A 192 -15.36 -0.17 -10.75
CA GLU A 192 -16.35 0.39 -11.69
C GLU A 192 -17.52 1.09 -10.97
N GLY A 193 -17.79 0.73 -9.72
CA GLY A 193 -18.79 1.38 -8.87
C GLY A 193 -18.32 2.69 -8.20
N ARG A 194 -17.05 3.10 -8.36
CA ARG A 194 -16.54 4.35 -7.79
C ARG A 194 -17.05 5.56 -8.57
N SER A 195 -17.35 6.64 -7.87
CA SER A 195 -17.72 7.92 -8.49
C SER A 195 -16.52 8.66 -9.12
N GLY A 196 -15.29 8.26 -8.78
CA GLY A 196 -14.03 8.85 -9.22
C GLY A 196 -13.07 9.11 -8.06
N TYR A 197 -11.94 9.75 -8.35
CA TYR A 197 -10.80 9.97 -7.47
C TYR A 197 -10.42 11.44 -7.46
N VAL A 198 -10.04 11.95 -6.28
CA VAL A 198 -9.44 13.28 -6.16
C VAL A 198 -7.98 13.23 -6.60
N THR A 199 -7.62 14.01 -7.61
CA THR A 199 -6.26 14.08 -8.17
C THR A 199 -5.70 15.51 -8.07
N ILE A 200 -4.51 15.77 -8.63
CA ILE A 200 -3.88 17.10 -8.62
C ILE A 200 -3.15 17.34 -9.92
N GLY A 201 -3.22 18.55 -10.47
CA GLY A 201 -2.45 18.86 -11.69
C GLY A 201 -3.25 19.62 -12.71
N ALA A 202 -2.54 20.11 -13.72
CA ALA A 202 -3.19 20.52 -14.95
C ALA A 202 -3.81 19.30 -15.63
N ALA A 203 -4.97 19.49 -16.28
CA ALA A 203 -5.52 18.45 -17.12
C ALA A 203 -4.49 18.03 -18.18
N PRO A 204 -4.35 16.74 -18.48
CA PRO A 204 -3.37 16.27 -19.43
C PRO A 204 -3.63 16.86 -20.82
N GLU A 205 -2.56 17.25 -21.52
CA GLU A 205 -2.66 17.60 -22.93
C GLU A 205 -2.99 16.34 -23.76
N PRO A 206 -3.78 16.46 -24.84
CA PRO A 206 -4.13 15.31 -25.68
C PRO A 206 -2.87 14.61 -26.19
N PRO A 207 -2.86 13.26 -26.29
CA PRO A 207 -1.65 12.53 -26.61
C PRO A 207 -1.09 12.98 -27.96
N VAL A 208 0.04 13.68 -27.94
CA VAL A 208 0.77 14.03 -29.16
C VAL A 208 1.58 12.82 -29.59
N ASP A 209 1.56 12.52 -30.89
CA ASP A 209 2.23 11.37 -31.49
C ASP A 209 3.74 11.66 -31.61
N THR A 210 4.43 11.63 -30.48
CA THR A 210 5.89 11.74 -30.43
C THR A 210 6.44 10.46 -29.81
N GLY A 211 7.20 9.71 -30.60
CA GLY A 211 7.76 8.42 -30.23
C GLY A 211 8.56 8.45 -28.93
N ASP A 212 8.59 7.28 -28.28
CA ASP A 212 9.22 6.94 -27.01
C ASP A 212 10.35 7.88 -26.59
N GLY A 213 9.99 8.87 -25.78
CA GLY A 213 10.95 9.72 -25.08
C GLY A 213 11.29 9.08 -23.75
N GLU A 214 12.45 8.43 -23.65
CA GLU A 214 13.12 8.17 -22.38
C GLU A 214 13.30 9.51 -21.64
N HIS A 215 12.43 9.79 -20.66
CA HIS A 215 12.69 10.84 -19.67
C HIS A 215 13.51 10.23 -18.54
N GLY A 216 14.84 10.24 -18.73
CA GLY A 216 15.79 10.05 -17.63
C GLY A 216 15.55 11.13 -16.58
N LYS A 217 14.87 10.77 -15.49
CA LYS A 217 14.70 11.67 -14.34
C LYS A 217 16.03 11.77 -13.59
N THR A 218 16.73 12.88 -13.79
CA THR A 218 17.86 13.31 -12.95
C THR A 218 17.40 13.33 -11.48
N ARG A 219 18.21 12.81 -10.58
CA ARG A 219 17.96 12.74 -9.13
C ARG A 219 17.76 14.15 -8.56
N THR A 220 16.51 14.61 -8.48
CA THR A 220 16.15 15.86 -7.82
C THR A 220 16.26 15.65 -6.31
N GLU A 221 17.01 16.51 -5.61
CA GLU A 221 16.98 16.53 -4.15
C GLU A 221 15.54 16.84 -3.70
N VAL A 222 14.97 16.00 -2.84
CA VAL A 222 13.59 16.19 -2.36
C VAL A 222 13.64 16.99 -1.07
N ASP A 223 13.08 18.19 -1.09
CA ASP A 223 12.91 19.02 0.08
C ASP A 223 11.63 18.60 0.84
N LEU A 224 11.80 18.03 2.03
CA LEU A 224 10.71 17.57 2.90
C LEU A 224 10.12 18.69 3.78
N ASP A 225 10.86 19.79 3.93
CA ASP A 225 10.51 20.93 4.79
C ASP A 225 9.85 22.08 4.00
N ALA A 226 9.85 22.00 2.66
CA ALA A 226 9.15 22.94 1.80
C ALA A 226 7.63 22.98 2.07
N GLU A 227 7.01 24.11 1.77
CA GLU A 227 5.54 24.20 1.74
C GLU A 227 4.98 23.27 0.65
N ASP A 228 3.74 22.81 0.85
CA ASP A 228 3.03 22.00 -0.14
C ASP A 228 2.76 22.84 -1.40
N ASP A 229 3.62 22.69 -2.40
CA ASP A 229 3.65 23.41 -3.68
C ASP A 229 2.89 22.69 -4.79
N ARG A 230 2.11 21.65 -4.44
CA ARG A 230 1.42 20.81 -5.41
C ARG A 230 0.30 21.59 -6.13
N PRO A 231 0.03 21.28 -7.42
CA PRO A 231 -1.01 21.95 -8.21
C PRO A 231 -2.43 21.82 -7.60
N PRO A 232 -3.40 22.64 -8.07
CA PRO A 232 -4.79 22.56 -7.59
C PRO A 232 -5.42 21.17 -7.82
N GLN A 233 -6.41 20.85 -6.98
CA GLN A 233 -7.15 19.60 -7.02
C GLN A 233 -7.91 19.43 -8.34
N ASN A 234 -7.93 18.21 -8.85
CA ASN A 234 -8.67 17.77 -10.01
C ASN A 234 -9.44 16.47 -9.70
N PHE A 235 -10.12 15.90 -10.70
CA PHE A 235 -10.92 14.69 -10.51
C PHE A 235 -10.77 13.73 -11.69
N TRP A 236 -10.46 12.47 -11.39
CA TRP A 236 -10.33 11.38 -12.36
C TRP A 236 -11.45 10.35 -12.21
N VAL A 237 -11.91 9.80 -13.33
CA VAL A 237 -12.88 8.69 -13.35
C VAL A 237 -12.31 7.59 -14.25
N ASP A 238 -12.29 6.36 -13.73
CA ASP A 238 -11.85 5.20 -14.50
C ASP A 238 -12.73 5.09 -15.77
N PRO A 239 -12.15 5.12 -16.98
CA PRO A 239 -12.93 4.98 -18.19
C PRO A 239 -13.40 3.53 -18.38
N PRO A 240 -14.42 3.28 -19.23
CA PRO A 240 -14.94 1.95 -19.45
C PRO A 240 -13.84 0.95 -19.85
N GLY A 241 -13.79 -0.21 -19.18
CA GLY A 241 -12.81 -1.27 -19.44
C GLY A 241 -11.45 -1.08 -18.76
N TYR A 242 -11.22 0.03 -18.04
CA TYR A 242 -9.92 0.32 -17.40
C TYR A 242 -9.46 -0.79 -16.43
N VAL A 243 -10.39 -1.44 -15.72
CA VAL A 243 -10.03 -2.56 -14.84
C VAL A 243 -9.46 -3.74 -15.62
N ASP A 244 -10.06 -4.06 -16.76
CA ASP A 244 -9.73 -5.24 -17.56
C ASP A 244 -8.44 -5.05 -18.37
N ASP A 245 -8.22 -3.81 -18.81
CA ASP A 245 -7.13 -3.43 -19.69
C ASP A 245 -5.90 -2.90 -18.95
N VAL A 246 -6.04 -2.39 -17.73
CA VAL A 246 -4.95 -1.76 -16.97
C VAL A 246 -4.85 -2.30 -15.55
N VAL A 247 -5.84 -2.06 -14.68
CA VAL A 247 -5.73 -2.34 -13.23
C VAL A 247 -5.36 -3.79 -12.93
N TRP A 248 -6.13 -4.73 -13.48
CA TRP A 248 -5.95 -6.15 -13.15
C TRP A 248 -4.67 -6.73 -13.76
N PRO A 249 -4.37 -6.51 -15.06
CA PRO A 249 -3.11 -6.99 -15.63
C PRO A 249 -1.86 -6.41 -14.93
N ARG A 250 -1.89 -5.12 -14.55
CA ARG A 250 -0.81 -4.49 -13.78
C ARG A 250 -0.63 -5.15 -12.42
N TYR A 251 -1.72 -5.27 -11.65
CA TYR A 251 -1.71 -5.93 -10.36
C TYR A 251 -1.08 -7.33 -10.43
N VAL A 252 -1.54 -8.15 -11.39
CA VAL A 252 -1.03 -9.52 -11.55
C VAL A 252 0.45 -9.53 -11.92
N THR A 253 0.88 -8.65 -12.83
CA THR A 253 2.27 -8.58 -13.31
C THR A 253 3.21 -8.14 -12.19
N ASP A 254 2.88 -7.05 -11.50
CA ASP A 254 3.72 -6.47 -10.45
C ASP A 254 3.82 -7.37 -9.21
N HIS A 255 2.79 -8.19 -8.97
CA HIS A 255 2.75 -9.16 -7.88
C HIS A 255 3.02 -10.61 -8.34
N ALA A 256 3.50 -10.85 -9.56
CA ALA A 256 3.73 -12.19 -10.08
C ALA A 256 4.73 -13.02 -9.26
N TRP A 257 5.59 -12.36 -8.49
CA TRP A 257 6.53 -13.00 -7.56
C TRP A 257 5.88 -13.46 -6.25
N LEU A 258 4.74 -12.84 -5.88
CA LEU A 258 3.99 -13.07 -4.65
C LEU A 258 2.75 -13.94 -4.89
N LEU A 259 2.04 -13.75 -6.00
CA LEU A 259 0.80 -14.47 -6.32
C LEU A 259 1.10 -15.91 -6.73
N VAL A 260 0.22 -16.82 -6.30
CA VAL A 260 0.32 -18.26 -6.60
C VAL A 260 -0.74 -18.62 -7.63
N ALA A 261 -0.32 -19.31 -8.70
CA ALA A 261 -1.21 -19.80 -9.74
C ALA A 261 -2.33 -20.67 -9.15
N GLU A 262 -3.55 -20.60 -9.70
CA GLU A 262 -4.72 -21.37 -9.25
C GLU A 262 -4.71 -22.84 -9.74
N ASP A 263 -4.01 -23.12 -10.84
CA ASP A 263 -3.92 -24.45 -11.45
C ASP A 263 -3.18 -25.48 -10.58
N GLU A 264 -3.68 -26.72 -10.53
CA GLU A 264 -3.16 -27.84 -9.71
C GLU A 264 -1.81 -28.40 -10.21
N ASP A 265 -1.38 -28.06 -11.43
CA ASP A 265 -0.08 -28.48 -11.96
C ASP A 265 1.03 -27.58 -11.41
N GLY A 266 1.69 -28.07 -10.36
CA GLY A 266 2.86 -27.48 -9.71
C GLY A 266 4.11 -27.40 -10.61
N ASP A 267 3.99 -26.78 -11.78
CA ASP A 267 5.09 -26.70 -12.73
C ASP A 267 5.88 -25.38 -12.56
N LYS A 268 7.11 -25.60 -12.09
CA LYS A 268 8.21 -24.67 -11.82
C LYS A 268 8.77 -24.05 -13.10
N LYS A 269 7.92 -23.54 -13.99
CA LYS A 269 8.37 -22.58 -14.99
C LYS A 269 8.33 -21.21 -14.35
N GLY A 270 9.51 -20.68 -14.04
CA GLY A 270 9.66 -19.32 -13.52
C GLY A 270 8.88 -18.34 -14.39
N SER A 271 8.31 -17.32 -13.76
CA SER A 271 7.50 -16.26 -14.39
C SER A 271 8.23 -15.46 -15.48
N GLN A 272 9.49 -15.78 -15.79
CA GLN A 272 10.39 -14.96 -16.60
C GLN A 272 10.09 -14.92 -18.10
N ASP A 273 9.42 -15.93 -18.67
CA ASP A 273 9.11 -16.02 -20.11
C ASP A 273 7.60 -15.97 -20.42
N MET A 274 6.75 -15.70 -19.43
CA MET A 274 5.30 -15.69 -19.63
C MET A 274 4.79 -14.33 -20.07
N THR A 275 3.83 -14.32 -21.00
CA THR A 275 3.14 -13.09 -21.37
C THR A 275 2.22 -12.63 -20.24
N GLU A 276 1.87 -11.35 -20.21
CA GLU A 276 0.89 -10.80 -19.26
C GLU A 276 -0.43 -11.60 -19.27
N ALA A 277 -0.91 -11.96 -20.46
CA ALA A 277 -2.12 -12.75 -20.62
C ALA A 277 -2.00 -14.16 -20.01
N ASP A 278 -0.81 -14.77 -20.07
CA ASP A 278 -0.56 -16.07 -19.45
C ASP A 278 -0.51 -15.97 -17.93
N LEU A 279 0.10 -14.90 -17.39
CA LEU A 279 0.12 -14.61 -15.95
C LEU A 279 -1.29 -14.43 -15.39
N VAL A 280 -2.10 -13.57 -16.03
CA VAL A 280 -3.50 -13.34 -15.63
C VAL A 280 -4.29 -14.65 -15.65
N ARG A 281 -4.11 -15.48 -16.68
CA ARG A 281 -4.79 -16.78 -16.77
C ARG A 281 -4.39 -17.72 -15.63
N ARG A 282 -3.09 -17.83 -15.34
CA ARG A 282 -2.56 -18.74 -14.30
C ARG A 282 -2.97 -18.33 -12.89
N VAL A 283 -2.93 -17.03 -12.60
CA VAL A 283 -3.28 -16.49 -11.29
C VAL A 283 -4.78 -16.59 -11.01
N GLY A 284 -5.60 -16.71 -12.06
CA GLY A 284 -7.04 -16.90 -11.93
C GLY A 284 -7.68 -15.75 -11.17
N GLY A 285 -8.34 -16.07 -10.05
CA GLY A 285 -8.96 -15.08 -9.18
C GLY A 285 -7.99 -14.13 -8.45
N GLY A 286 -6.68 -14.42 -8.41
CA GLY A 286 -5.69 -13.57 -7.71
C GLY A 286 -5.81 -13.61 -6.18
N THR A 287 -6.37 -14.69 -5.65
CA THR A 287 -6.72 -14.79 -4.22
C THR A 287 -5.65 -15.49 -3.37
N ARG A 288 -4.65 -16.10 -4.00
CA ARG A 288 -3.59 -16.87 -3.34
C ARG A 288 -2.25 -16.15 -3.45
N ALA A 289 -1.55 -16.04 -2.33
CA ALA A 289 -0.23 -15.44 -2.23
C ALA A 289 0.72 -16.32 -1.41
N ARG A 290 2.01 -16.22 -1.70
CA ARG A 290 3.10 -16.87 -0.97
C ARG A 290 3.18 -16.35 0.47
N THR A 291 3.53 -17.24 1.39
CA THR A 291 3.74 -16.92 2.81
C THR A 291 5.19 -17.19 3.26
N ASP A 292 6.07 -17.61 2.35
CA ASP A 292 7.48 -17.93 2.60
C ASP A 292 8.44 -16.75 2.35
N VAL A 293 7.90 -15.57 2.07
CA VAL A 293 8.65 -14.39 1.59
C VAL A 293 8.62 -13.19 2.54
N GLY A 294 8.21 -13.40 3.80
CA GLY A 294 8.12 -12.32 4.78
C GLY A 294 6.93 -11.38 4.56
N VAL A 295 5.86 -11.88 3.93
CA VAL A 295 4.60 -11.17 3.75
C VAL A 295 3.49 -11.96 4.43
N GLU A 296 2.77 -11.31 5.35
CA GLU A 296 1.64 -11.88 6.07
C GLU A 296 0.36 -11.70 5.24
N VAL A 297 -0.26 -12.81 4.84
CA VAL A 297 -1.42 -12.79 3.93
C VAL A 297 -2.72 -12.91 4.73
N ALA A 298 -3.66 -12.00 4.46
CA ALA A 298 -4.96 -11.99 5.14
C ALA A 298 -5.72 -13.31 4.92
N PRO A 299 -6.42 -13.82 5.95
CA PRO A 299 -7.07 -15.12 5.88
C PRO A 299 -8.24 -15.16 4.89
N GLY A 300 -8.66 -16.36 4.54
CA GLY A 300 -9.88 -16.60 3.74
C GLY A 300 -9.75 -16.29 2.24
N CYS A 301 -8.52 -16.11 1.73
CA CYS A 301 -8.25 -15.93 0.30
C CYS A 301 -9.13 -14.83 -0.33
N GLY A 302 -9.20 -13.67 0.32
CA GLY A 302 -9.98 -12.51 -0.13
C GLY A 302 -11.50 -12.59 0.11
N ASN A 303 -12.01 -13.68 0.70
CA ASN A 303 -13.43 -13.84 1.05
C ASN A 303 -13.73 -13.60 2.53
N ALA A 304 -12.71 -13.44 3.39
CA ALA A 304 -12.94 -13.15 4.80
C ALA A 304 -13.61 -11.78 4.99
N GLY A 305 -14.50 -11.71 5.98
CA GLY A 305 -15.10 -10.44 6.40
C GLY A 305 -14.07 -9.50 7.03
N MET A 306 -14.33 -8.20 6.96
CA MET A 306 -13.43 -7.17 7.50
C MET A 306 -13.26 -7.30 9.03
N ASP A 307 -14.24 -7.88 9.73
CA ASP A 307 -14.16 -8.24 11.15
C ASP A 307 -13.07 -9.29 11.43
N VAL A 308 -12.99 -10.33 10.59
CA VAL A 308 -11.96 -11.38 10.67
C VAL A 308 -10.59 -10.81 10.33
N ILE A 309 -10.51 -10.02 9.25
CA ILE A 309 -9.27 -9.36 8.81
C ILE A 309 -8.76 -8.40 9.89
N LEU A 310 -9.65 -7.63 10.53
CA LEU A 310 -9.27 -6.70 11.59
C LEU A 310 -8.68 -7.44 12.81
N ARG A 311 -9.33 -8.52 13.27
CA ARG A 311 -8.82 -9.35 14.38
C ARG A 311 -7.42 -9.89 14.06
N TRP A 312 -7.27 -10.48 12.87
CA TRP A 312 -5.99 -11.00 12.38
C TRP A 312 -4.88 -9.94 12.37
N ALA A 313 -5.17 -8.76 11.81
CA ALA A 313 -4.18 -7.69 11.72
C ALA A 313 -3.81 -7.13 13.10
N VAL A 314 -4.79 -6.97 14.01
CA VAL A 314 -4.55 -6.52 15.39
C VAL A 314 -3.63 -7.50 16.11
N ASP A 315 -3.88 -8.80 16.00
CA ASP A 315 -3.07 -9.84 16.65
C ASP A 315 -1.63 -9.84 16.12
N LEU A 316 -1.42 -9.71 14.81
CA LEU A 316 -0.08 -9.64 14.21
C LEU A 316 0.68 -8.40 14.64
N ILE A 317 0.06 -7.22 14.55
CA ILE A 317 0.71 -5.95 14.92
C ILE A 317 1.05 -5.95 16.41
N LEU A 318 0.13 -6.45 17.25
CA LEU A 318 0.36 -6.54 18.68
C LEU A 318 1.49 -7.53 19.00
N GLY A 319 1.52 -8.71 18.37
CA GLY A 319 2.61 -9.67 18.51
C GLY A 319 3.96 -9.07 18.11
N TYR A 320 4.03 -8.46 16.92
CA TYR A 320 5.22 -7.80 16.42
C TYR A 320 5.74 -6.71 17.35
N TYR A 321 4.83 -5.84 17.83
CA TYR A 321 5.16 -4.75 18.75
C TYR A 321 5.72 -5.28 20.07
N LEU A 322 5.11 -6.32 20.64
CA LEU A 322 5.54 -6.93 21.90
C LEU A 322 6.88 -7.67 21.75
N ASP A 323 7.12 -8.36 20.63
CA ASP A 323 8.36 -9.12 20.41
C ASP A 323 9.57 -8.19 20.23
N ARG A 324 9.42 -7.07 19.51
CA ARG A 324 10.50 -6.06 19.39
C ARG A 324 10.90 -5.46 20.74
N THR A 325 9.95 -5.37 21.67
CA THR A 325 10.23 -4.88 23.00
C THR A 325 10.87 -5.91 23.94
N SER A 326 10.86 -7.20 23.59
CA SER A 326 11.41 -8.24 24.47
C SER A 326 12.94 -8.35 24.40
N VAL A 327 13.54 -7.94 23.27
CA VAL A 327 15.00 -7.94 23.02
C VAL A 327 15.72 -6.85 23.82
#